data_AF-A0A2U2D272-F1
#
_entry.id   AF-A0A2U2D272-F1
#
_cell.length_a   1.000
_cell.length_b   1.000
_cell.length_c   1.000
_cell.angle_alpha   90.00
_cell.angle_beta   90.00
_cell.angle_gamma   90.00
#
_symmetry.space_group_name_H-M   'P 1'
#
loop_
_entity.id
_entity.type
_entity.pdbx_description
1 polymer ?
#
loop_
_entity_poly.entity_id
_entity_poly.type
_entity_poly.pdbx_seq_one_letter_code
_entity_poly.pdbx_strand_id
1 'polypeptide(L)'
;MSSISLSEQMGAMAFVDELRHQQKQVQEHLDLPRRRAEIAAHIRAYYLSNQIAFDDDLIEQGVRQVFAHRLMFEAPPLNGFDEWLVKKLGQRGGTQSSGRLILFTAVALAVGGWWLIPGPDTPVYSRAKIAEVSAAAMEEREERQRLYTIAEKHRRELATLQRRNVQQPTPNVSGLLKRAQDLLPANDIRADVGSTAPVSAANLPDIEAQANAFKQERYVISRALYEAETSMLFARRILDVRARVKEMLQDPQRAAVVAQLSDLNGRLAELDEQLEHVRSHASSDAAQSTYWELEKDLYPSELLALQISRANRLISRKNSRAVPQEILEELEMNMEAIQADLAKGDANAAEKKISHVNKRLKASGYWSK
;
A
#
# COMPACT_ATOMS: atom_id res chain seq x y z
N MET A 1 8.03 -44.48 -48.50
CA MET A 1 8.09 -43.18 -49.21
C MET A 1 7.51 -42.14 -48.27
N SER A 2 8.36 -41.36 -47.64
CA SER A 2 8.01 -40.47 -46.52
C SER A 2 7.43 -39.17 -47.08
N SER A 3 6.14 -38.92 -46.84
CA SER A 3 5.45 -37.69 -47.24
C SER A 3 5.98 -36.53 -46.41
N ILE A 4 6.82 -35.68 -47.02
CA ILE A 4 7.27 -34.41 -46.44
C ILE A 4 6.04 -33.56 -46.13
N SER A 5 5.99 -32.96 -44.93
CA SER A 5 4.86 -32.14 -44.51
C SER A 5 4.76 -30.87 -45.37
N LEU A 6 3.55 -30.48 -45.77
CA LEU A 6 3.32 -29.28 -46.60
C LEU A 6 3.92 -28.01 -45.96
N SER A 7 3.97 -27.96 -44.64
CA SER A 7 4.62 -26.89 -43.85
C SER A 7 6.14 -26.84 -44.02
N GLU A 8 6.83 -28.00 -44.03
CA GLU A 8 8.27 -28.04 -44.31
C GLU A 8 8.58 -27.66 -45.75
N GLN A 9 7.72 -28.08 -46.69
CA GLN A 9 7.89 -27.73 -48.09
C GLN A 9 7.71 -26.22 -48.33
N MET A 10 6.71 -25.60 -47.69
CA MET A 10 6.52 -24.14 -47.77
C MET A 10 7.63 -23.36 -47.05
N GLY A 11 8.13 -23.84 -45.91
CA GLY A 11 9.26 -23.21 -45.20
C GLY A 11 10.57 -23.28 -45.98
N ALA A 12 10.87 -24.43 -46.60
CA ALA A 12 12.03 -24.59 -47.47
C ALA A 12 11.90 -23.73 -48.74
N MET A 13 10.69 -23.59 -49.29
CA MET A 13 10.44 -22.76 -50.47
C MET A 13 10.61 -21.27 -50.16
N ALA A 14 10.14 -20.79 -49.00
CA ALA A 14 10.37 -19.40 -48.56
C ALA A 14 11.86 -19.08 -48.38
N PHE A 15 12.64 -20.02 -47.81
CA PHE A 15 14.08 -19.84 -47.65
C PHE A 15 14.83 -19.84 -48.98
N VAL A 16 14.40 -20.66 -49.95
CA VAL A 16 14.94 -20.66 -51.32
C VAL A 16 14.60 -19.37 -52.06
N ASP A 17 13.40 -18.82 -51.86
CA ASP A 17 12.98 -17.57 -52.51
C ASP A 17 13.72 -16.35 -51.94
N GLU A 18 13.99 -16.35 -50.63
CA GLU A 18 14.83 -15.34 -49.97
C GLU A 18 16.29 -15.42 -50.44
N LEU A 19 16.84 -16.63 -50.60
CA LEU A 19 18.17 -16.83 -51.19
C LEU A 19 18.22 -16.41 -52.67
N ARG A 20 17.16 -16.67 -53.45
CA ARG A 20 17.06 -16.16 -54.83
C ARG A 20 17.03 -14.64 -54.88
N HIS A 21 16.32 -13.99 -53.96
CA HIS A 21 16.28 -12.53 -53.87
C HIS A 21 17.64 -11.94 -53.50
N GLN A 22 18.35 -12.53 -52.53
CA GLN A 22 19.70 -12.10 -52.16
C GLN A 22 20.70 -12.34 -53.30
N GLN A 23 20.60 -13.48 -53.99
CA GLN A 23 21.48 -13.79 -55.12
C GLN A 23 21.22 -12.86 -56.32
N LYS A 24 19.97 -12.46 -56.55
CA LYS A 24 19.58 -11.46 -57.56
C LYS A 24 20.11 -10.07 -57.20
N GLN A 25 20.04 -9.64 -55.94
CA GLN A 25 20.62 -8.38 -55.50
C GLN A 25 22.15 -8.38 -55.62
N VAL A 26 22.80 -9.49 -55.28
CA VAL A 26 24.26 -9.64 -55.43
C VAL A 26 24.67 -9.60 -56.91
N GLN A 27 23.89 -10.21 -57.81
CA GLN A 27 24.12 -10.11 -59.27
C GLN A 27 23.86 -8.72 -59.83
N GLU A 28 22.82 -8.01 -59.36
CA GLU A 28 22.56 -6.61 -59.74
C GLU A 28 23.72 -5.67 -59.33
N HIS A 29 24.46 -6.00 -58.27
CA HIS A 29 25.64 -5.26 -57.82
C HIS A 29 26.99 -5.79 -58.38
N LEU A 30 27.00 -6.90 -59.11
CA LEU A 30 28.21 -7.52 -59.70
C LEU A 30 28.38 -7.26 -61.21
N ASP A 31 27.41 -6.65 -61.89
CA ASP A 31 27.51 -6.26 -63.31
C ASP A 31 28.39 -5.00 -63.51
N LEU A 32 29.68 -5.15 -63.21
CA LEU A 32 30.74 -4.14 -63.34
C LEU A 32 30.83 -3.50 -64.76
N PRO A 33 30.66 -4.23 -65.89
CA PRO A 33 30.73 -3.62 -67.21
C PRO A 33 29.59 -2.62 -67.47
N ARG A 34 28.38 -2.92 -66.98
CA ARG A 34 27.18 -2.10 -67.21
C ARG A 34 27.22 -0.80 -66.41
N ARG A 35 27.64 -0.89 -65.14
CA ARG A 35 27.90 0.28 -64.27
C ARG A 35 29.00 1.20 -64.82
N ARG A 36 30.06 0.64 -65.42
CA ARG A 36 31.13 1.44 -66.05
C ARG A 36 30.60 2.24 -67.24
N ALA A 37 29.76 1.62 -68.08
CA ALA A 37 29.15 2.29 -69.23
C ALA A 37 28.20 3.42 -68.79
N GLU A 38 27.39 3.20 -67.75
CA GLU A 38 26.48 4.21 -67.20
C GLU A 38 27.23 5.41 -66.60
N ILE A 39 28.29 5.16 -65.83
CA ILE A 39 29.10 6.23 -65.22
C ILE A 39 29.87 7.01 -66.29
N ALA A 40 30.45 6.33 -67.29
CA ALA A 40 31.08 7.01 -68.42
C ALA A 40 30.08 7.88 -69.19
N ALA A 41 28.86 7.39 -69.44
CA ALA A 41 27.80 8.16 -70.10
C ALA A 41 27.39 9.40 -69.27
N HIS A 42 27.33 9.28 -67.94
CA HIS A 42 26.98 10.39 -67.08
C HIS A 42 28.09 11.46 -67.02
N ILE A 43 29.35 11.03 -67.01
CA ILE A 43 30.50 11.94 -67.08
C ILE A 43 30.53 12.66 -68.44
N ARG A 44 30.32 11.95 -69.56
CA ARG A 44 30.19 12.58 -70.89
C ARG A 44 29.12 13.67 -70.91
N ALA A 45 27.93 13.37 -70.39
CA ALA A 45 26.83 14.33 -70.32
C ALA A 45 27.20 15.57 -69.49
N TYR A 46 27.93 15.39 -68.39
CA TYR A 46 28.41 16.49 -67.56
C TYR A 46 29.41 17.39 -68.30
N TYR A 47 30.42 16.82 -68.97
CA TYR A 47 31.41 17.63 -69.72
C TYR A 47 30.79 18.35 -70.92
N LEU A 48 29.84 17.72 -71.62
CA LEU A 48 29.05 18.36 -72.68
C LEU A 48 28.22 19.54 -72.15
N SER A 49 27.57 19.39 -71.00
CA SER A 49 26.76 20.45 -70.39
C SER A 49 27.57 21.67 -69.95
N ASN A 50 28.87 21.48 -69.65
CA ASN A 50 29.77 22.52 -69.17
C ASN A 50 30.68 23.11 -70.29
N GLN A 51 30.45 22.75 -71.56
CA GLN A 51 31.24 23.23 -72.72
C GLN A 51 32.75 22.99 -72.60
N ILE A 52 33.16 21.89 -71.94
CA ILE A 52 34.56 21.51 -71.79
C ILE A 52 34.89 20.48 -72.88
N ALA A 53 35.91 20.76 -73.70
CA ALA A 53 36.39 19.78 -74.67
C ALA A 53 37.01 18.58 -73.92
N PHE A 54 36.57 17.37 -74.26
CA PHE A 54 37.06 16.13 -73.65
C PHE A 54 37.36 15.08 -74.72
N ASP A 55 38.29 14.19 -74.38
CA ASP A 55 38.64 13.01 -75.17
C ASP A 55 37.95 11.78 -74.55
N ASP A 56 37.23 11.02 -75.38
CA ASP A 56 36.36 9.94 -74.91
C ASP A 56 37.16 8.74 -74.36
N ASP A 57 38.34 8.51 -74.94
CA ASP A 57 39.27 7.47 -74.50
C ASP A 57 39.82 7.78 -73.10
N LEU A 58 39.96 9.06 -72.77
CA LEU A 58 40.45 9.56 -71.48
C LEU A 58 39.40 9.36 -70.37
N ILE A 59 38.11 9.55 -70.69
CA ILE A 59 37.01 9.28 -69.75
C ILE A 59 36.92 7.77 -69.47
N GLU A 60 37.00 6.93 -70.50
CA GLU A 60 36.91 5.48 -70.32
C GLU A 60 38.11 4.93 -69.52
N GLN A 61 39.33 5.42 -69.78
CA GLN A 61 40.51 5.10 -68.98
C GLN A 61 40.37 5.57 -67.53
N GLY A 62 39.89 6.78 -67.29
CA GLY A 62 39.67 7.31 -65.94
C GLY A 62 38.65 6.49 -65.14
N VAL A 63 37.52 6.14 -65.75
CA VAL A 63 36.51 5.28 -65.12
C VAL A 63 37.09 3.88 -64.85
N ARG A 64 37.81 3.30 -65.80
CA ARG A 64 38.47 2.00 -65.62
C ARG A 64 39.48 2.02 -64.47
N GLN A 65 40.28 3.08 -64.34
CA GLN A 65 41.30 3.22 -63.31
C GLN A 65 40.69 3.42 -61.91
N VAL A 66 39.62 4.20 -61.78
CA VAL A 66 38.90 4.38 -60.50
C VAL A 66 38.30 3.07 -60.01
N PHE A 67 37.70 2.28 -60.90
CA PHE A 67 37.19 0.95 -60.55
C PHE A 67 38.31 -0.05 -60.28
N ALA A 68 39.46 0.05 -60.95
CA ALA A 68 40.63 -0.77 -60.65
C ALA A 68 41.18 -0.45 -59.26
N HIS A 69 41.27 0.85 -58.89
CA HIS A 69 41.77 1.29 -57.59
C HIS A 69 40.86 0.87 -56.43
N ARG A 70 39.53 0.89 -56.63
CA ARG A 70 38.55 0.38 -55.63
C ARG A 70 38.57 -1.14 -55.44
N LEU A 71 39.21 -1.89 -56.34
CA LEU A 71 39.36 -3.34 -56.27
C LEU A 71 40.75 -3.77 -55.79
N MET A 72 41.65 -2.82 -55.49
CA MET A 72 42.93 -3.13 -54.86
C MET A 72 42.76 -3.18 -53.34
N PHE A 73 43.06 -4.34 -52.76
CA PHE A 73 43.12 -4.51 -51.32
C PHE A 73 44.44 -3.92 -50.82
N GLU A 74 44.40 -2.71 -50.25
CA GLU A 74 45.52 -2.20 -49.46
C GLU A 74 45.52 -2.90 -48.10
N ALA A 75 46.51 -3.77 -47.88
CA ALA A 75 46.68 -4.45 -46.60
C ALA A 75 47.14 -3.44 -45.52
N PRO A 76 46.46 -3.34 -44.37
CA PRO A 76 46.90 -2.49 -43.26
C PRO A 76 48.28 -2.97 -42.74
N PRO A 77 49.16 -2.07 -42.24
CA PRO A 77 50.39 -2.50 -41.58
C PRO A 77 50.03 -3.30 -40.31
N LEU A 78 50.35 -4.59 -40.31
CA LEU A 78 50.03 -5.53 -39.24
C LEU A 78 51.04 -5.37 -38.09
N ASN A 79 50.57 -5.28 -36.85
CA ASN A 79 51.44 -5.29 -35.67
C ASN A 79 52.09 -6.68 -35.49
N GLY A 80 53.20 -6.78 -34.75
CA GLY A 80 53.94 -8.05 -34.60
C GLY A 80 53.11 -9.24 -34.08
N PHE A 81 52.02 -8.98 -33.36
CA PHE A 81 51.05 -10.00 -32.94
C PHE A 81 50.12 -10.44 -34.07
N ASP A 82 49.75 -9.52 -34.96
CA ASP A 82 48.93 -9.79 -36.14
C ASP A 82 49.74 -10.54 -37.21
N GLU A 83 51.03 -10.23 -37.39
CA GLU A 83 51.94 -11.04 -38.21
C GLU A 83 52.07 -12.47 -37.68
N TRP A 84 52.17 -12.64 -36.36
CA TRP A 84 52.22 -13.97 -35.73
C TRP A 84 50.92 -14.75 -35.95
N LEU A 85 49.76 -14.10 -35.81
CA LEU A 85 48.43 -14.68 -36.05
C LEU A 85 48.25 -15.11 -37.51
N VAL A 86 48.58 -14.23 -38.46
CA VAL A 86 48.46 -14.50 -39.90
C VAL A 86 49.40 -15.64 -40.31
N LYS A 87 50.62 -15.69 -39.76
CA LYS A 87 51.58 -16.77 -40.06
C LYS A 87 51.12 -18.12 -39.50
N LYS A 88 50.48 -18.15 -38.33
CA LYS A 88 49.92 -19.39 -37.74
C LYS A 88 48.62 -19.85 -38.40
N LEU A 89 47.76 -18.92 -38.82
CA LEU A 89 46.46 -19.24 -39.42
C LEU A 89 46.54 -19.44 -40.93
N GLY A 90 47.53 -18.84 -41.60
CA GLY A 90 47.73 -18.87 -43.06
C GLY A 90 48.53 -20.07 -43.58
N GLN A 91 49.22 -20.82 -42.72
CA GLN A 91 49.89 -22.06 -43.12
C GLN A 91 48.86 -23.18 -43.37
N ARG A 92 48.35 -23.23 -44.61
CA ARG A 92 47.75 -24.44 -45.19
C ARG A 92 48.87 -25.41 -45.58
N GLY A 93 49.42 -26.10 -44.59
CA GLY A 93 50.37 -27.21 -44.76
C GLY A 93 50.06 -28.28 -43.71
N GLY A 94 50.03 -29.53 -44.13
CA GLY A 94 49.43 -30.67 -43.42
C GLY A 94 49.80 -30.84 -41.94
N THR A 95 48.82 -31.40 -41.22
CA THR A 95 48.90 -32.04 -39.89
C THR A 95 49.19 -31.17 -38.66
N GLN A 96 48.15 -30.92 -37.84
CA GLN A 96 48.04 -31.31 -36.41
C GLN A 96 46.80 -30.62 -35.78
N SER A 97 45.80 -31.42 -35.39
CA SER A 97 44.44 -31.02 -34.98
C SER A 97 44.32 -30.25 -33.65
N SER A 98 45.42 -29.99 -32.95
CA SER A 98 45.40 -29.40 -31.61
C SER A 98 45.23 -27.88 -31.60
N GLY A 99 45.77 -27.16 -32.59
CA GLY A 99 45.72 -25.69 -32.63
C GLY A 99 44.33 -25.12 -32.95
N ARG A 100 43.54 -25.84 -33.77
CA ARG A 100 42.17 -25.46 -34.11
C ARG A 100 41.21 -25.65 -32.94
N LEU A 101 41.37 -26.73 -32.18
CA LEU A 101 40.56 -27.00 -30.99
C LEU A 101 40.72 -25.92 -29.92
N ILE A 102 41.94 -25.44 -29.67
CA ILE A 102 42.21 -24.34 -28.71
C ILE A 102 41.58 -23.02 -29.19
N LEU A 103 41.55 -22.78 -30.50
CA LEU A 103 40.96 -21.56 -31.05
C LEU A 103 39.42 -21.61 -31.01
N PHE A 104 38.82 -22.77 -31.30
CA PHE A 104 37.38 -22.97 -31.16
C PHE A 104 36.93 -22.89 -29.70
N THR A 105 37.71 -23.43 -28.74
CA THR A 105 37.39 -23.27 -27.32
C THR A 105 37.55 -21.83 -26.85
N ALA A 106 38.57 -21.10 -27.32
CA ALA A 106 38.73 -19.68 -27.00
C ALA A 106 37.58 -18.82 -27.57
N VAL A 107 37.15 -19.07 -28.80
CA VAL A 107 36.00 -18.38 -29.41
C VAL A 107 34.69 -18.79 -28.74
N ALA A 108 34.51 -20.07 -28.40
CA ALA A 108 33.34 -20.53 -27.65
C ALA A 108 33.29 -19.95 -26.22
N LEU A 109 34.43 -19.75 -25.57
CA LEU A 109 34.50 -19.05 -24.28
C LEU A 109 34.26 -17.54 -24.42
N ALA A 110 34.67 -16.92 -25.52
CA ALA A 110 34.39 -15.51 -25.80
C ALA A 110 32.90 -15.28 -26.12
N VAL A 111 32.29 -16.14 -26.93
CA VAL A 111 30.86 -16.10 -27.27
C VAL A 111 29.99 -16.52 -26.09
N GLY A 112 30.39 -17.55 -25.35
CA GLY A 112 29.75 -17.96 -24.09
C GLY A 112 29.88 -16.91 -22.99
N GLY A 113 31.02 -16.23 -22.93
CA GLY A 113 31.24 -15.07 -22.07
C GLY A 113 30.35 -13.89 -22.45
N TRP A 114 30.15 -13.64 -23.76
CA TRP A 114 29.23 -12.61 -24.25
C TRP A 114 27.77 -12.88 -23.88
N TRP A 115 27.34 -14.15 -23.82
CA TRP A 115 26.01 -14.54 -23.34
C TRP A 115 25.83 -14.43 -21.82
N LEU A 116 26.93 -14.39 -21.06
CA LEU A 116 26.94 -14.16 -19.61
C LEU A 116 27.05 -12.67 -19.24
N ILE A 117 27.27 -11.79 -20.22
CA ILE A 117 27.21 -10.34 -20.04
C ILE A 117 25.74 -9.94 -20.23
N PRO A 118 25.03 -9.48 -19.18
CA PRO A 118 23.67 -8.99 -19.35
C PRO A 118 23.67 -7.81 -20.34
N GLY A 119 22.66 -7.77 -21.21
CA GLY A 119 22.60 -6.87 -22.37
C GLY A 119 22.81 -5.39 -22.01
N PRO A 120 23.12 -4.54 -23.02
CA PRO A 120 23.50 -3.13 -22.83
C PRO A 120 22.46 -2.25 -22.11
N ASP A 121 21.24 -2.76 -21.90
CA ASP A 121 20.15 -2.05 -21.23
C ASP A 121 19.98 -2.43 -19.74
N THR A 122 20.81 -3.32 -19.17
CA THR A 122 20.75 -3.56 -17.72
C THR A 122 21.58 -2.52 -16.98
N PRO A 123 20.97 -1.58 -16.23
CA PRO A 123 21.72 -0.65 -15.41
C PRO A 123 22.59 -1.43 -14.41
N VAL A 124 23.89 -1.15 -14.43
CA VAL A 124 24.84 -1.75 -13.48
C VAL A 124 24.67 -1.05 -12.13
N TYR A 125 23.89 -1.65 -11.24
CA TYR A 125 23.72 -1.16 -9.88
C TYR A 125 24.92 -1.53 -9.00
N SER A 126 25.36 -0.60 -8.16
CA SER A 126 26.39 -0.89 -7.16
C SER A 126 25.86 -1.89 -6.11
N ARG A 127 26.76 -2.72 -5.55
CA ARG A 127 26.40 -3.63 -4.44
C ARG A 127 25.79 -2.86 -3.25
N ALA A 128 26.22 -1.62 -3.04
CA ALA A 128 25.67 -0.74 -2.01
C ALA A 128 24.19 -0.39 -2.26
N LYS A 129 23.81 -0.05 -3.51
CA LYS A 129 22.42 0.26 -3.86
C LYS A 129 21.51 -0.98 -3.74
N ILE A 130 22.01 -2.15 -4.15
CA ILE A 130 21.28 -3.42 -3.97
C ILE A 130 21.06 -3.71 -2.48
N ALA A 131 22.09 -3.52 -1.64
CA ALA A 131 21.98 -3.69 -0.19
C ALA A 131 20.97 -2.70 0.43
N GLU A 132 21.02 -1.42 0.05
CA GLU A 132 20.10 -0.38 0.51
C GLU A 132 18.64 -0.72 0.18
N VAL A 133 18.33 -1.04 -1.09
CA VAL A 133 16.98 -1.41 -1.51
C VAL A 133 16.53 -2.71 -0.83
N SER A 134 17.44 -3.66 -0.61
CA SER A 134 17.11 -4.89 0.12
C SER A 134 16.74 -4.65 1.58
N ALA A 135 17.45 -3.75 2.27
CA ALA A 135 17.16 -3.38 3.65
C ALA A 135 15.81 -2.64 3.75
N ALA A 136 15.58 -1.68 2.85
CA ALA A 136 14.32 -0.96 2.78
C ALA A 136 13.13 -1.89 2.46
N ALA A 137 13.29 -2.81 1.50
CA ALA A 137 12.26 -3.78 1.18
C ALA A 137 11.97 -4.73 2.36
N MET A 138 12.98 -5.12 3.14
CA MET A 138 12.80 -5.93 4.35
C MET A 138 12.02 -5.19 5.44
N GLU A 139 12.35 -3.92 5.70
CA GLU A 139 11.62 -3.07 6.65
C GLU A 139 10.14 -2.96 6.26
N GLU A 140 9.86 -2.68 4.99
CA GLU A 140 8.48 -2.55 4.51
C GLU A 140 7.70 -3.88 4.54
N ARG A 141 8.38 -5.03 4.35
CA ARG A 141 7.78 -6.36 4.54
C ARG A 141 7.38 -6.60 5.99
N GLU A 142 8.25 -6.28 6.95
CA GLU A 142 7.94 -6.41 8.37
C GLU A 142 6.75 -5.53 8.76
N GLU A 143 6.71 -4.30 8.27
CA GLU A 143 5.62 -3.38 8.57
C GLU A 143 4.30 -3.82 7.93
N ARG A 144 4.30 -4.31 6.68
CA ARG A 144 3.11 -4.95 6.07
C ARG A 144 2.59 -6.10 6.92
N GLN A 145 3.50 -6.95 7.39
CA GLN A 145 3.13 -8.08 8.24
C GLN A 145 2.51 -7.60 9.57
N ARG A 146 3.06 -6.55 10.19
CA ARG A 146 2.47 -5.93 11.38
C ARG A 146 1.07 -5.40 11.10
N LEU A 147 0.89 -4.58 10.05
CA LEU A 147 -0.42 -4.05 9.68
C LEU A 147 -1.43 -5.16 9.37
N TYR A 148 -1.00 -6.24 8.72
CA TYR A 148 -1.82 -7.43 8.49
C TYR A 148 -2.28 -8.06 9.82
N THR A 149 -1.36 -8.26 10.78
CA THR A 149 -1.74 -8.85 12.08
C THR A 149 -2.72 -7.98 12.86
N ILE A 150 -2.58 -6.65 12.76
CA ILE A 150 -3.51 -5.68 13.36
C ILE A 150 -4.87 -5.76 12.68
N ALA A 151 -4.91 -5.73 11.34
CA ALA A 151 -6.14 -5.84 10.58
C ALA A 151 -6.89 -7.14 10.90
N GLU A 152 -6.16 -8.26 10.99
CA GLU A 152 -6.75 -9.56 11.30
C GLU A 152 -7.28 -9.63 12.74
N LYS A 153 -6.56 -9.05 13.71
CA LYS A 153 -7.06 -8.88 15.08
C LYS A 153 -8.37 -8.09 15.10
N HIS A 154 -8.42 -6.98 14.36
CA HIS A 154 -9.61 -6.15 14.25
C HIS A 154 -10.78 -6.86 13.57
N ARG A 155 -10.54 -7.66 12.52
CA ARG A 155 -11.60 -8.49 11.89
C ARG A 155 -12.23 -9.47 12.88
N ARG A 156 -11.41 -10.11 13.72
CA ARG A 156 -11.90 -11.04 14.76
C ARG A 156 -12.70 -10.32 15.84
N GLU A 157 -12.23 -9.16 16.28
CA GLU A 157 -12.95 -8.32 17.25
C GLU A 157 -14.28 -7.82 16.66
N LEU A 158 -14.27 -7.32 15.43
CA LEU A 158 -15.46 -6.91 14.70
C LEU A 158 -16.49 -8.04 14.62
N ALA A 159 -16.09 -9.24 14.23
CA ALA A 159 -16.99 -10.39 14.17
C ALA A 159 -17.58 -10.74 15.55
N THR A 160 -16.79 -10.59 16.62
CA THR A 160 -17.25 -10.81 18.00
C THR A 160 -18.28 -9.76 18.41
N LEU A 161 -18.01 -8.49 18.14
CA LEU A 161 -18.93 -7.38 18.45
C LEU A 161 -20.22 -7.45 17.62
N GLN A 162 -20.13 -7.85 16.35
CA GLN A 162 -21.30 -8.08 15.49
C GLN A 162 -22.21 -9.17 16.08
N ARG A 163 -21.64 -10.31 16.52
CA ARG A 163 -22.42 -11.36 17.19
C ARG A 163 -23.07 -10.88 18.48
N ARG A 164 -22.36 -10.10 19.31
CA ARG A 164 -22.92 -9.50 20.53
C ARG A 164 -24.06 -8.54 20.22
N ASN A 165 -23.92 -7.70 19.20
CA ASN A 165 -24.96 -6.77 18.77
C ASN A 165 -26.20 -7.49 18.21
N VAL A 166 -26.06 -8.66 17.59
CA VAL A 166 -27.23 -9.48 17.18
C VAL A 166 -28.02 -9.96 18.41
N GLN A 167 -27.35 -10.29 19.51
CA GLN A 167 -28.02 -10.72 20.75
C GLN A 167 -28.73 -9.57 21.47
N GLN A 168 -28.20 -8.34 21.37
CA GLN A 168 -28.76 -7.13 21.95
C GLN A 168 -28.70 -5.98 20.92
N PRO A 169 -29.67 -5.92 20.00
CA PRO A 169 -29.64 -4.98 18.88
C PRO A 169 -29.58 -3.53 19.35
N THR A 170 -28.51 -2.84 18.98
CA THR A 170 -28.36 -1.40 19.22
C THR A 170 -28.11 -0.68 17.89
N PRO A 171 -28.99 0.24 17.44
CA PRO A 171 -28.84 0.92 16.16
C PRO A 171 -27.51 1.65 16.00
N ASN A 172 -27.08 2.40 17.02
CA ASN A 172 -25.80 3.13 16.99
C ASN A 172 -24.59 2.17 16.86
N VAL A 173 -24.58 1.08 17.62
CA VAL A 173 -23.54 0.04 17.52
C VAL A 173 -23.49 -0.55 16.12
N SER A 174 -24.64 -0.82 15.50
CA SER A 174 -24.72 -1.33 14.12
C SER A 174 -24.04 -0.38 13.13
N GLY A 175 -24.27 0.94 13.29
CA GLY A 175 -23.60 1.97 12.49
C GLY A 175 -22.09 2.03 12.71
N LEU A 176 -21.63 1.97 13.95
CA LEU A 176 -20.21 1.97 14.31
C LEU A 176 -19.48 0.73 13.77
N LEU A 177 -20.10 -0.45 13.89
CA LEU A 177 -19.53 -1.69 13.38
C LEU A 177 -19.51 -1.73 11.85
N LYS A 178 -20.52 -1.17 11.18
CA LYS A 178 -20.51 -1.01 9.72
C LYS A 178 -19.37 -0.09 9.27
N ARG A 179 -19.20 1.06 9.92
CA ARG A 179 -18.07 1.97 9.64
C ARG A 179 -16.72 1.26 9.84
N ALA A 180 -16.56 0.49 10.91
CA ALA A 180 -15.35 -0.28 11.13
C ALA A 180 -15.12 -1.31 10.02
N GLN A 181 -16.18 -2.00 9.57
CA GLN A 181 -16.11 -2.95 8.46
C GLN A 181 -15.68 -2.29 7.15
N ASP A 182 -16.23 -1.13 6.82
CA ASP A 182 -15.92 -0.39 5.59
C ASP A 182 -14.49 0.16 5.58
N LEU A 183 -13.93 0.45 6.76
CA LEU A 183 -12.55 0.95 6.92
C LEU A 183 -11.50 -0.16 6.93
N LEU A 184 -11.88 -1.40 7.27
CA LEU A 184 -10.93 -2.51 7.27
C LEU A 184 -10.59 -2.89 5.82
N PRO A 185 -9.30 -3.04 5.47
CA PRO A 185 -8.92 -3.44 4.12
C PRO A 185 -9.51 -4.82 3.80
N ALA A 186 -10.24 -4.92 2.69
CA ALA A 186 -10.86 -6.18 2.25
C ALA A 186 -9.81 -7.19 1.73
N ASN A 187 -8.72 -6.66 1.15
CA ASN A 187 -7.67 -7.46 0.54
C ASN A 187 -6.56 -7.80 1.54
N ASP A 188 -5.77 -8.83 1.20
CA ASP A 188 -4.58 -9.19 1.95
C ASP A 188 -3.49 -8.11 1.77
N ILE A 189 -3.16 -7.42 2.86
CA ILE A 189 -2.14 -6.36 2.90
C ILE A 189 -0.73 -6.90 2.59
N ARG A 190 -0.55 -8.24 2.68
CA ARG A 190 0.73 -8.93 2.45
C ARG A 190 1.14 -9.02 0.97
N ALA A 191 0.29 -8.61 0.03
CA ALA A 191 0.62 -8.68 -1.40
C ALA A 191 1.76 -7.69 -1.77
N ASP A 192 2.80 -8.23 -2.43
CA ASP A 192 3.75 -7.58 -3.34
C ASP A 192 4.72 -6.50 -2.82
N VAL A 193 5.73 -6.90 -2.04
CA VAL A 193 7.07 -6.25 -2.15
C VAL A 193 8.13 -7.32 -2.32
N GLY A 194 8.45 -7.60 -3.59
CA GLY A 194 9.37 -8.66 -4.01
C GLY A 194 8.88 -10.03 -3.56
N SER A 195 8.86 -10.99 -4.47
CA SER A 195 8.81 -12.39 -4.06
C SER A 195 9.80 -12.66 -2.92
N THR A 196 9.64 -13.77 -2.20
CA THR A 196 10.67 -14.30 -1.29
C THR A 196 12.07 -14.38 -1.93
N ALA A 197 12.19 -14.15 -3.24
CA ALA A 197 13.44 -13.99 -3.96
C ALA A 197 14.30 -12.83 -3.41
N PRO A 198 15.62 -13.02 -3.40
CA PRO A 198 16.58 -11.98 -3.05
C PRO A 198 16.54 -10.82 -4.05
N VAL A 199 16.84 -9.62 -3.56
CA VAL A 199 17.01 -8.42 -4.40
C VAL A 199 18.26 -8.58 -5.26
N SER A 200 18.13 -8.33 -6.54
CA SER A 200 19.15 -8.47 -7.58
C SER A 200 19.07 -7.28 -8.54
N ALA A 201 20.09 -7.10 -9.38
CA ALA A 201 20.07 -6.02 -10.37
C ALA A 201 18.87 -6.10 -11.34
N ALA A 202 18.32 -7.30 -11.58
CA ALA A 202 17.23 -7.53 -12.51
C ALA A 202 15.84 -7.12 -11.97
N ASN A 203 15.63 -7.16 -10.65
CA ASN A 203 14.34 -6.84 -10.00
C ASN A 203 14.41 -5.62 -9.08
N LEU A 204 15.58 -4.97 -8.98
CA LEU A 204 15.78 -3.77 -8.17
C LEU A 204 14.77 -2.65 -8.47
N PRO A 205 14.52 -2.23 -9.74
CA PRO A 205 13.60 -1.14 -10.01
C PRO A 205 12.16 -1.46 -9.61
N ASP A 206 11.72 -2.70 -9.82
CA ASP A 206 10.37 -3.15 -9.45
C ASP A 206 10.20 -3.18 -7.93
N ILE A 207 11.19 -3.71 -7.20
CA ILE A 207 11.17 -3.78 -5.74
C ILE A 207 11.23 -2.38 -5.12
N GLU A 208 12.07 -1.49 -5.65
CA GLU A 208 12.15 -0.10 -5.20
C GLU A 208 10.83 0.65 -5.45
N ALA A 209 10.20 0.45 -6.61
CA ALA A 209 8.88 1.02 -6.91
C ALA A 209 7.80 0.50 -5.95
N GLN A 210 7.76 -0.82 -5.69
CA GLN A 210 6.80 -1.43 -4.76
C GLN A 210 6.98 -0.95 -3.32
N ALA A 211 8.23 -0.86 -2.84
CA ALA A 211 8.53 -0.36 -1.50
C ALA A 211 8.10 1.12 -1.36
N ASN A 212 8.38 1.96 -2.35
CA ASN A 212 7.97 3.36 -2.35
C ASN A 212 6.45 3.55 -2.43
N ALA A 213 5.76 2.75 -3.24
CA ALA A 213 4.30 2.75 -3.30
C ALA A 213 3.68 2.39 -1.95
N PHE A 214 4.19 1.32 -1.31
CA PHE A 214 3.71 0.94 0.02
C PHE A 214 3.94 2.03 1.06
N LYS A 215 5.11 2.66 1.06
CA LYS A 215 5.43 3.73 2.00
C LYS A 215 4.42 4.88 1.93
N GLN A 216 3.89 5.18 0.74
CA GLN A 216 2.82 6.16 0.55
C GLN A 216 1.46 5.64 1.04
N GLU A 217 1.13 4.39 0.74
CA GLU A 217 -0.12 3.75 1.16
C GLU A 217 -0.21 3.49 2.67
N ARG A 218 0.93 3.26 3.33
CA ARG A 218 1.05 2.92 4.75
C ARG A 218 0.28 3.89 5.62
N TYR A 219 0.39 5.18 5.36
CA TYR A 219 -0.32 6.19 6.15
C TYR A 219 -1.84 6.04 6.04
N VAL A 220 -2.35 5.76 4.84
CA VAL A 220 -3.79 5.54 4.60
C VAL A 220 -4.27 4.29 5.31
N ILE A 221 -3.53 3.19 5.22
CA ILE A 221 -3.86 1.93 5.88
C ILE A 221 -3.85 2.11 7.40
N SER A 222 -2.77 2.67 7.97
CA SER A 222 -2.65 2.87 9.41
C SER A 222 -3.75 3.77 9.96
N ARG A 223 -4.10 4.85 9.23
CA ARG A 223 -5.22 5.72 9.62
C ARG A 223 -6.56 4.97 9.57
N ALA A 224 -6.82 4.20 8.53
CA ALA A 224 -8.06 3.43 8.41
C ALA A 224 -8.18 2.38 9.54
N LEU A 225 -7.09 1.69 9.88
CA LEU A 225 -7.05 0.74 11.00
C LEU A 225 -7.33 1.44 12.34
N TYR A 226 -6.73 2.61 12.58
CA TYR A 226 -6.98 3.40 13.78
C TYR A 226 -8.44 3.89 13.89
N GLU A 227 -9.02 4.37 12.79
CA GLU A 227 -10.44 4.79 12.77
C GLU A 227 -11.40 3.61 12.96
N ALA A 228 -11.05 2.43 12.42
CA ALA A 228 -11.79 1.19 12.65
C ALA A 228 -11.71 0.77 14.13
N GLU A 229 -10.52 0.78 14.72
CA GLU A 229 -10.30 0.48 16.15
C GLU A 229 -11.12 1.41 17.05
N THR A 230 -11.11 2.71 16.76
CA THR A 230 -11.88 3.71 17.52
C THR A 230 -13.38 3.43 17.44
N SER A 231 -13.88 3.10 16.25
CA SER A 231 -15.30 2.76 16.06
C SER A 231 -15.69 1.48 16.83
N MET A 232 -14.83 0.45 16.80
CA MET A 232 -15.03 -0.78 17.57
C MET A 232 -14.93 -0.56 19.08
N LEU A 233 -14.04 0.32 19.54
CA LEU A 233 -13.90 0.69 20.95
C LEU A 233 -15.21 1.30 21.48
N PHE A 234 -15.81 2.23 20.74
CA PHE A 234 -17.09 2.82 21.13
C PHE A 234 -18.21 1.79 21.11
N ALA A 235 -18.29 0.95 20.08
CA ALA A 235 -19.26 -0.15 20.01
C ALA A 235 -19.14 -1.10 21.22
N ARG A 236 -17.90 -1.49 21.57
CA ARG A 236 -17.62 -2.34 22.73
C ARG A 236 -18.07 -1.69 24.03
N ARG A 237 -17.71 -0.44 24.27
CA ARG A 237 -18.11 0.31 25.47
C ARG A 237 -19.63 0.38 25.61
N ILE A 238 -20.35 0.68 24.52
CA ILE A 238 -21.82 0.72 24.54
C ILE A 238 -22.40 -0.64 24.93
N LEU A 239 -21.93 -1.72 24.29
CA LEU A 239 -22.40 -3.08 24.58
C LEU A 239 -22.09 -3.51 26.02
N ASP A 240 -20.92 -3.13 26.55
CA ASP A 240 -20.52 -3.44 27.92
C ASP A 240 -21.37 -2.69 28.94
N VAL A 241 -21.63 -1.40 28.72
CA VAL A 241 -22.53 -0.62 29.59
C VAL A 241 -23.94 -1.20 29.59
N ARG A 242 -24.52 -1.51 28.41
CA ARG A 242 -25.86 -2.11 28.32
C ARG A 242 -25.94 -3.46 29.02
N ALA A 243 -24.94 -4.32 28.85
CA ALA A 243 -24.86 -5.61 29.54
C ALA A 243 -24.81 -5.44 31.07
N ARG A 244 -23.95 -4.54 31.55
CA ARG A 244 -23.81 -4.25 32.99
C ARG A 244 -25.07 -3.63 33.60
N VAL A 245 -25.74 -2.72 32.88
CA VAL A 245 -27.03 -2.17 33.33
C VAL A 245 -28.07 -3.29 33.45
N LYS A 246 -28.13 -4.21 32.49
CA LYS A 246 -29.02 -5.36 32.55
C LYS A 246 -28.72 -6.28 33.73
N GLU A 247 -27.45 -6.63 33.95
CA GLU A 247 -27.00 -7.44 35.09
C GLU A 247 -27.35 -6.75 36.42
N MET A 248 -27.09 -5.45 36.51
CA MET A 248 -27.37 -4.62 37.67
C MET A 248 -28.86 -4.56 38.02
N LEU A 249 -29.75 -4.48 37.02
CA LEU A 249 -31.20 -4.50 37.23
C LEU A 249 -31.74 -5.89 37.60
N GLN A 250 -31.00 -6.96 37.30
CA GLN A 250 -31.36 -8.34 37.63
C GLN A 250 -30.83 -8.79 39.00
N ASP A 251 -29.91 -8.03 39.59
CA ASP A 251 -29.31 -8.34 40.90
C ASP A 251 -30.33 -8.13 42.04
N PRO A 252 -30.71 -9.20 42.78
CA PRO A 252 -31.68 -9.10 43.87
C PRO A 252 -31.25 -8.16 44.99
N GLN A 253 -29.95 -8.01 45.25
CA GLN A 253 -29.44 -7.13 46.30
C GLN A 253 -29.63 -5.65 45.91
N ARG A 254 -29.60 -5.36 44.61
CA ARG A 254 -29.78 -4.01 44.06
C ARG A 254 -31.25 -3.68 43.81
N ALA A 255 -32.09 -4.69 43.56
CA ALA A 255 -33.52 -4.53 43.30
C ALA A 255 -34.27 -3.77 44.41
N ALA A 256 -33.90 -3.99 45.68
CA ALA A 256 -34.50 -3.27 46.82
C ALA A 256 -34.16 -1.78 46.84
N VAL A 257 -32.92 -1.41 46.47
CA VAL A 257 -32.47 -0.01 46.35
C VAL A 257 -33.09 0.64 45.11
N VAL A 258 -33.12 -0.10 43.99
CA VAL A 258 -33.80 0.30 42.74
C VAL A 258 -35.26 0.69 42.98
N ALA A 259 -36.01 -0.10 43.76
CA ALA A 259 -37.41 0.18 44.07
C ALA A 259 -37.63 1.46 44.89
N GLN A 260 -36.61 1.90 45.64
CA GLN A 260 -36.67 3.13 46.44
C GLN A 260 -36.31 4.38 45.63
N LEU A 261 -35.66 4.21 44.46
CA LEU A 261 -35.21 5.31 43.63
C LEU A 261 -36.31 5.85 42.70
N SER A 262 -36.89 6.97 43.09
CA SER A 262 -37.95 7.71 42.38
C SER A 262 -37.58 8.21 40.98
N ASP A 263 -36.28 8.35 40.66
CA ASP A 263 -35.79 8.90 39.39
C ASP A 263 -34.95 7.92 38.56
N LEU A 264 -34.95 6.63 38.91
CA LEU A 264 -34.13 5.63 38.22
C LEU A 264 -34.44 5.55 36.72
N ASN A 265 -35.73 5.52 36.36
CA ASN A 265 -36.17 5.43 34.96
C ASN A 265 -35.69 6.63 34.12
N GLY A 266 -35.70 7.84 34.69
CA GLY A 266 -35.21 9.04 33.99
C GLY A 266 -33.70 8.96 33.73
N ARG A 267 -32.93 8.46 34.69
CA ARG A 267 -31.47 8.29 34.54
C ARG A 267 -31.09 7.16 33.59
N LEU A 268 -31.86 6.08 33.58
CA LEU A 268 -31.70 5.01 32.60
C LEU A 268 -32.00 5.51 31.19
N ALA A 269 -33.07 6.28 31.01
CA ALA A 269 -33.41 6.88 29.73
C ALA A 269 -32.34 7.86 29.22
N GLU A 270 -31.78 8.69 30.11
CA GLU A 270 -30.64 9.57 29.79
C GLU A 270 -29.39 8.78 29.39
N LEU A 271 -29.06 7.73 30.14
CA LEU A 271 -27.93 6.87 29.79
C LEU A 271 -28.17 6.23 28.41
N ASP A 272 -29.38 5.76 28.13
CA ASP A 272 -29.75 5.21 26.83
C ASP A 272 -29.59 6.25 25.71
N GLU A 273 -30.08 7.48 25.91
CA GLU A 273 -29.92 8.58 24.96
C GLU A 273 -28.44 8.91 24.71
N GLN A 274 -27.61 9.00 25.76
CA GLN A 274 -26.18 9.24 25.65
C GLN A 274 -25.49 8.12 24.85
N LEU A 275 -25.85 6.85 25.11
CA LEU A 275 -25.31 5.69 24.39
C LEU A 275 -25.69 5.67 22.90
N GLU A 276 -26.87 6.18 22.55
CA GLU A 276 -27.29 6.34 21.14
C GLU A 276 -26.49 7.39 20.37
N HIS A 277 -25.90 8.36 21.08
CA HIS A 277 -25.16 9.47 20.49
C HIS A 277 -23.63 9.37 20.64
N VAL A 278 -23.10 8.25 21.14
CA VAL A 278 -21.65 8.04 21.24
C VAL A 278 -21.01 8.01 19.85
N ARG A 279 -20.22 9.05 19.56
CA ARG A 279 -19.46 9.22 18.31
C ARG A 279 -18.03 9.73 18.51
N SER A 280 -17.70 10.14 19.74
CA SER A 280 -16.41 10.70 20.14
C SER A 280 -16.01 10.21 21.53
N HIS A 281 -14.73 10.37 21.88
CA HIS A 281 -14.24 10.08 23.23
C HIS A 281 -15.03 10.84 24.29
N ALA A 282 -15.26 12.14 24.11
CA ALA A 282 -16.04 12.94 25.05
C ALA A 282 -17.46 12.39 25.27
N SER A 283 -18.18 12.04 24.19
CA SER A 283 -19.52 11.44 24.31
C SER A 283 -19.50 10.05 24.95
N SER A 284 -18.47 9.24 24.66
CA SER A 284 -18.29 7.92 25.27
C SER A 284 -17.98 8.03 26.76
N ASP A 285 -17.12 8.97 27.15
CA ASP A 285 -16.70 9.15 28.53
C ASP A 285 -17.83 9.77 29.36
N ALA A 286 -18.65 10.64 28.78
CA ALA A 286 -19.88 11.14 29.41
C ALA A 286 -20.85 10.00 29.75
N ALA A 287 -21.18 9.15 28.77
CA ALA A 287 -22.04 7.98 28.98
C ALA A 287 -21.47 7.03 30.05
N GLN A 288 -20.16 6.81 30.01
CA GLN A 288 -19.47 5.97 30.99
C GLN A 288 -19.52 6.57 32.40
N SER A 289 -19.37 7.90 32.54
CA SER A 289 -19.50 8.59 33.83
C SER A 289 -20.90 8.46 34.40
N THR A 290 -21.94 8.65 33.57
CA THR A 290 -23.34 8.47 33.97
C THR A 290 -23.59 7.05 34.46
N TYR A 291 -23.06 6.04 33.76
CA TYR A 291 -23.11 4.64 34.20
C TYR A 291 -22.42 4.42 35.55
N TRP A 292 -21.19 4.91 35.74
CA TRP A 292 -20.46 4.72 37.01
C TRP A 292 -21.17 5.39 38.18
N GLU A 293 -21.79 6.54 37.95
CA GLU A 293 -22.60 7.22 38.96
C GLU A 293 -23.86 6.45 39.31
N LEU A 294 -24.49 5.82 38.32
CA LEU A 294 -25.64 4.95 38.53
C LEU A 294 -25.23 3.69 39.30
N GLU A 295 -24.15 3.04 38.91
CA GLU A 295 -23.63 1.86 39.59
C GLU A 295 -23.27 2.16 41.04
N LYS A 296 -22.52 3.25 41.30
CA LYS A 296 -22.16 3.69 42.66
C LYS A 296 -23.38 3.95 43.54
N ASP A 297 -24.47 4.43 42.96
CA ASP A 297 -25.70 4.72 43.69
C ASP A 297 -26.49 3.47 44.10
N LEU A 298 -26.17 2.33 43.48
CA LEU A 298 -26.84 1.07 43.71
C LEU A 298 -26.04 0.14 44.65
N TYR A 299 -24.90 0.61 45.16
CA TYR A 299 -24.05 -0.09 46.13
C TYR A 299 -24.41 0.13 47.61
N PRO A 300 -24.85 1.31 48.08
CA PRO A 300 -25.17 1.50 49.50
C PRO A 300 -26.41 0.68 49.87
N SER A 301 -26.32 -0.12 50.93
CA SER A 301 -27.44 -0.91 51.45
C SER A 301 -28.51 -0.07 52.16
N GLU A 302 -28.16 1.15 52.57
CA GLU A 302 -29.04 2.07 53.29
C GLU A 302 -29.32 3.35 52.50
N LEU A 303 -30.60 3.68 52.34
CA LEU A 303 -31.08 4.85 51.60
C LEU A 303 -30.51 6.16 52.15
N LEU A 304 -30.40 6.31 53.47
CA LEU A 304 -29.86 7.52 54.10
C LEU A 304 -28.39 7.74 53.71
N ALA A 305 -27.56 6.69 53.77
CA ALA A 305 -26.16 6.75 53.35
C ALA A 305 -26.02 7.08 51.85
N LEU A 306 -26.92 6.54 51.01
CA LEU A 306 -27.00 6.89 49.59
C LEU A 306 -27.30 8.37 49.39
N GLN A 307 -28.32 8.91 50.05
CA GLN A 307 -28.70 10.31 49.87
C GLN A 307 -27.63 11.28 50.43
N ILE A 308 -26.95 10.93 51.53
CA ILE A 308 -25.77 11.67 52.02
C ILE A 308 -24.66 11.70 50.96
N SER A 309 -24.35 10.56 50.35
CA SER A 309 -23.34 10.47 49.28
C SER A 309 -23.71 11.29 48.05
N ARG A 310 -25.00 11.33 47.68
CA ARG A 310 -25.50 12.15 46.58
C ARG A 310 -25.44 13.64 46.91
N ALA A 311 -25.89 14.05 48.10
CA ALA A 311 -25.79 15.44 48.55
C ALA A 311 -24.33 15.91 48.52
N ASN A 312 -23.39 15.13 49.04
CA ASN A 312 -21.96 15.46 49.01
C ASN A 312 -21.42 15.63 47.58
N ARG A 313 -21.86 14.81 46.62
CA ARG A 313 -21.49 14.98 45.20
C ARG A 313 -22.06 16.28 44.60
N LEU A 314 -23.28 16.66 44.93
CA LEU A 314 -23.85 17.95 44.50
C LEU A 314 -23.01 19.12 45.04
N ILE A 315 -22.57 19.05 46.32
CA ILE A 315 -21.68 20.04 46.93
C ILE A 315 -20.34 20.10 46.19
N SER A 316 -19.70 18.95 45.95
CA SER A 316 -18.42 18.91 45.24
C SER A 316 -18.54 19.48 43.82
N ARG A 317 -19.64 19.20 43.12
CA ARG A 317 -19.92 19.74 41.78
C ARG A 317 -20.16 21.24 41.79
N LYS A 318 -20.90 21.76 42.77
CA LYS A 318 -21.03 23.21 42.98
C LYS A 318 -19.66 23.88 43.07
N ASN A 319 -18.76 23.31 43.87
CA ASN A 319 -17.45 23.91 44.15
C ASN A 319 -16.45 23.80 42.99
N SER A 320 -16.74 23.01 41.95
CA SER A 320 -15.82 22.72 40.83
C SER A 320 -16.24 23.33 39.49
N ARG A 321 -17.46 23.89 39.37
CA ARG A 321 -17.93 24.56 38.15
C ARG A 321 -18.29 26.01 38.42
N ALA A 322 -17.98 26.89 37.46
CA ALA A 322 -18.47 28.26 37.43
C ALA A 322 -19.98 28.26 37.08
N VAL A 323 -20.82 28.18 38.11
CA VAL A 323 -22.28 28.32 37.99
C VAL A 323 -22.65 29.80 38.17
N PRO A 324 -23.55 30.38 37.36
CA PRO A 324 -24.00 31.77 37.52
C PRO A 324 -24.62 32.04 38.90
N GLN A 325 -24.47 33.28 39.38
CA GLN A 325 -24.82 33.65 40.75
C GLN A 325 -26.31 33.49 41.06
N GLU A 326 -27.20 33.73 40.08
CA GLU A 326 -28.65 33.51 40.27
C GLU A 326 -28.99 32.04 40.54
N ILE A 327 -28.23 31.10 39.98
CA ILE A 327 -28.44 29.67 40.16
C ILE A 327 -27.75 29.17 41.42
N LEU A 328 -26.66 29.82 41.85
CA LEU A 328 -25.97 29.50 43.08
C LEU A 328 -26.83 29.74 44.33
N GLU A 329 -27.54 30.87 44.40
CA GLU A 329 -28.41 31.19 45.54
C GLU A 329 -29.56 30.17 45.66
N GLU A 330 -30.18 29.85 44.53
CA GLU A 330 -31.24 28.85 44.49
C GLU A 330 -30.72 27.44 44.83
N LEU A 331 -29.52 27.10 44.34
CA LEU A 331 -28.87 25.84 44.66
C LEU A 331 -28.55 25.75 46.14
N GLU A 332 -28.07 26.83 46.77
CA GLU A 332 -27.75 26.88 48.19
C GLU A 332 -28.98 26.65 49.06
N MET A 333 -30.09 27.35 48.79
CA MET A 333 -31.36 27.10 49.51
C MET A 333 -31.82 25.64 49.39
N ASN A 334 -31.73 25.07 48.18
CA ASN A 334 -32.11 23.68 47.96
C ASN A 334 -31.16 22.71 48.67
N MET A 335 -29.87 23.01 48.74
CA MET A 335 -28.87 22.18 49.42
C MET A 335 -29.03 22.22 50.94
N GLU A 336 -29.34 23.38 51.52
CA GLU A 336 -29.69 23.49 52.94
C GLU A 336 -30.94 22.68 53.27
N ALA A 337 -31.97 22.76 52.42
CA ALA A 337 -33.19 21.97 52.59
C ALA A 337 -32.93 20.45 52.50
N ILE A 338 -32.02 20.02 51.62
CA ILE A 338 -31.58 18.61 51.52
C ILE A 338 -30.83 18.20 52.80
N GLN A 339 -29.89 19.01 53.27
CA GLN A 339 -29.13 18.71 54.50
C GLN A 339 -30.05 18.66 55.73
N ALA A 340 -31.06 19.53 55.80
CA ALA A 340 -32.03 19.52 56.89
C ALA A 340 -32.89 18.25 56.90
N ASP A 341 -33.30 17.74 55.74
CA ASP A 341 -34.02 16.47 55.64
C ASP A 341 -33.12 15.28 56.02
N LEU A 342 -31.86 15.29 55.57
CA LEU A 342 -30.88 14.25 55.90
C LEU A 342 -30.56 14.24 57.40
N ALA A 343 -30.44 15.39 58.05
CA ALA A 343 -30.22 15.51 59.48
C ALA A 343 -31.40 14.97 60.31
N LYS A 344 -32.62 15.01 59.75
CA LYS A 344 -33.83 14.43 60.34
C LYS A 344 -33.97 12.92 60.05
N GLY A 345 -33.08 12.34 59.25
CA GLY A 345 -33.18 10.96 58.79
C GLY A 345 -34.23 10.73 57.70
N ASP A 346 -34.84 11.79 57.14
CA ASP A 346 -35.86 11.69 56.09
C ASP A 346 -35.20 11.54 54.70
N ALA A 347 -34.71 10.34 54.43
CA ALA A 347 -34.03 10.02 53.18
C ALA A 347 -34.97 10.14 51.96
N ASN A 348 -36.28 9.93 52.12
CA ASN A 348 -37.25 10.04 51.03
C ASN A 348 -37.49 11.50 50.63
N ALA A 349 -37.61 12.41 51.60
CA ALA A 349 -37.73 13.84 51.33
C ALA A 349 -36.44 14.40 50.69
N ALA A 350 -35.28 14.00 51.22
CA ALA A 350 -33.99 14.36 50.65
C ALA A 350 -33.85 13.89 49.19
N GLU A 351 -34.27 12.66 48.88
CA GLU A 351 -34.21 12.12 47.52
C GLU A 351 -35.02 12.96 46.53
N LYS A 352 -36.27 13.30 46.86
CA LYS A 352 -37.13 14.10 45.98
C LYS A 352 -36.50 15.45 45.66
N LYS A 353 -35.91 16.12 46.66
CA LYS A 353 -35.21 17.39 46.49
C LYS A 353 -33.94 17.23 45.67
N ILE A 354 -33.14 16.19 45.91
CA ILE A 354 -31.93 15.87 45.13
C ILE A 354 -32.30 15.63 43.65
N SER A 355 -33.36 14.86 43.36
CA SER A 355 -33.81 14.63 41.98
C SER A 355 -34.31 15.92 41.33
N HIS A 356 -35.08 16.73 42.05
CA HIS A 356 -35.58 18.02 41.56
C HIS A 356 -34.43 18.96 41.16
N VAL A 357 -33.43 19.12 42.03
CA VAL A 357 -32.24 19.95 41.78
C VAL A 357 -31.46 19.44 40.56
N ASN A 358 -31.24 18.13 40.46
CA ASN A 358 -30.58 17.53 39.30
C ASN A 358 -31.32 17.81 37.99
N LYS A 359 -32.65 17.63 37.96
CA LYS A 359 -33.48 17.91 36.78
C LYS A 359 -33.40 19.37 36.36
N ARG A 360 -33.48 20.29 37.32
CA ARG A 360 -33.42 21.73 37.06
C ARG A 360 -32.06 22.15 36.50
N LEU A 361 -30.97 21.69 37.10
CA LEU A 361 -29.62 22.02 36.63
C LEU A 361 -29.30 21.45 35.25
N LYS A 362 -29.88 20.29 34.91
CA LYS A 362 -29.82 19.73 33.55
C LYS A 362 -30.63 20.55 32.55
N ALA A 363 -31.88 20.90 32.89
CA ALA A 363 -32.74 21.73 32.03
C ALA A 363 -32.08 23.09 31.72
N SER A 364 -31.35 23.64 32.69
CA SER A 364 -30.63 24.89 32.55
C SER A 364 -29.27 24.75 31.83
N GLY A 365 -28.86 23.54 31.43
CA GLY A 365 -27.63 23.28 30.66
C GLY A 365 -26.33 23.28 31.48
N TYR A 366 -26.41 23.32 32.82
CA TYR A 366 -25.24 23.42 33.70
C TYR A 366 -24.69 22.06 34.13
N TRP A 367 -25.49 20.99 34.04
CA TRP A 367 -25.05 19.60 34.17
C TRP A 367 -25.22 18.85 32.85
N SER A 368 -24.46 17.77 32.66
CA SER A 368 -24.48 17.01 31.40
C SER A 368 -25.91 16.67 31.02
N LYS A 369 -26.25 16.89 29.74
CA LYS A 369 -27.47 16.38 29.15
C LYS A 369 -27.47 14.86 29.19
#